data_AF-A0A971UZ91-F1
#
_entry.id   AF-A0A971UZ91-F1
#
_cell.length_a   1.000
_cell.length_b   1.000
_cell.length_c   1.000
_cell.angle_alpha   90.00
_cell.angle_beta   90.00
_cell.angle_gamma   90.00
#
_symmetry.space_group_name_H-M   'P 1'
#
loop_
_entity.id
_entity.type
_entity.pdbx_description
1 polymer ?
#
loop_
_entity_poly.entity_id
_entity_poly.type
_entity_poly.pdbx_seq_one_letter_code
_entity_poly.pdbx_strand_id
1 'polypeptide(L)'
;MGRISKLIGVLFVAASLLVSGCGRNVTTDKDDKEAVKISEKQDKENKDKGEPEKTNNDNNEPVKKVEPKTSKGGIYKEPGMELSDFYDAYNGALSRFEQPVNRFETSDFELFDIGFDMLAATINVVNIVQFDYLQPGDNAKETGKNGKFDAVREKNGNIIAFRESMTREEDGFGDDNLKGDVVERYGFLNTETNTLVLEGTTKRNGQIISRFVNEVVILPDGTILAQIFDKPKKPTDERISDKGNAYFVYCTEDKLEIIKASFEPDVNFKFETIVGKSNVTLETMSEGYKKVRKLTVENDVATAMKY
;
A
#
# COMPACT_ATOMS: atom_id res chain seq x y z
N MET A 1 12.78 -47.98 -24.39
CA MET A 1 12.32 -47.98 -22.99
C MET A 1 12.57 -46.56 -22.46
N GLY A 2 11.63 -45.65 -22.20
CA GLY A 2 10.20 -45.69 -21.93
C GLY A 2 9.97 -44.69 -20.78
N ARG A 3 9.49 -43.48 -21.11
CA ARG A 3 9.42 -42.27 -20.29
C ARG A 3 8.78 -42.47 -18.89
N ILE A 4 9.48 -42.05 -17.83
CA ILE A 4 8.84 -41.53 -16.60
C ILE A 4 9.66 -40.33 -16.12
N SER A 5 9.16 -39.15 -16.44
CA SER A 5 9.52 -37.88 -15.83
C SER A 5 8.23 -37.32 -15.23
N LYS A 6 8.27 -36.90 -13.95
CA LYS A 6 7.57 -35.76 -13.36
C LYS A 6 7.55 -35.83 -11.82
N LEU A 7 7.59 -34.63 -11.23
CA LEU A 7 7.18 -34.24 -9.88
C LEU A 7 8.12 -34.57 -8.72
N ILE A 8 9.05 -33.65 -8.44
CA ILE A 8 9.11 -32.97 -7.13
C ILE A 8 9.36 -31.49 -7.40
N GLY A 9 8.37 -30.67 -7.06
CA GLY A 9 8.36 -29.22 -7.23
C GLY A 9 9.33 -28.53 -6.27
N VAL A 10 10.09 -27.60 -6.84
CA VAL A 10 11.05 -26.74 -6.15
C VAL A 10 10.29 -25.68 -5.36
N LEU A 11 10.42 -25.75 -4.04
CA LEU A 11 9.97 -24.75 -3.08
C LEU A 11 11.18 -23.83 -2.81
N PHE A 12 11.37 -22.81 -3.65
CA PHE A 12 12.36 -21.75 -3.44
C PHE A 12 11.89 -20.45 -4.12
N VAL A 13 10.99 -19.73 -3.44
CA VAL A 13 10.69 -18.33 -3.72
C VAL A 13 11.00 -17.55 -2.44
N ALA A 14 12.28 -17.40 -2.12
CA ALA A 14 12.74 -16.57 -1.01
C ALA A 14 14.22 -16.13 -1.12
N ALA A 15 14.88 -16.28 -2.29
CA ALA A 15 16.35 -16.14 -2.36
C ALA A 15 16.88 -15.32 -3.56
N SER A 16 16.10 -14.41 -4.15
CA SER A 16 16.57 -13.56 -5.27
C SER A 16 16.74 -12.07 -4.93
N LEU A 17 16.67 -11.67 -3.65
CA LEU A 17 16.82 -10.27 -3.25
C LEU A 17 18.28 -9.80 -2.96
N LEU A 18 19.31 -10.63 -3.16
CA LEU A 18 20.68 -10.24 -2.80
C LEU A 18 21.78 -10.78 -3.74
N VAL A 19 21.87 -10.27 -4.97
CA VAL A 19 23.11 -10.14 -5.79
C VAL A 19 22.75 -9.11 -6.89
N SER A 20 23.40 -7.98 -7.16
CA SER A 20 24.84 -7.69 -7.25
C SER A 20 25.06 -6.17 -7.21
N GLY A 21 26.04 -5.72 -6.43
CA GLY A 21 26.74 -4.47 -6.68
C GLY A 21 27.92 -4.67 -7.64
N CYS A 22 28.12 -3.72 -8.55
CA CYS A 22 29.40 -3.16 -9.02
C CYS A 22 29.12 -2.24 -10.23
N GLY A 23 29.61 -1.00 -10.14
CA GLY A 23 29.09 0.16 -10.86
C GLY A 23 29.68 0.45 -12.25
N ARG A 24 29.19 1.56 -12.82
CA ARG A 24 29.93 2.47 -13.69
C ARG A 24 29.15 3.77 -13.90
N ASN A 25 29.86 4.90 -13.75
CA ASN A 25 29.43 6.27 -14.04
C ASN A 25 28.94 6.44 -15.47
N VAL A 26 27.80 7.13 -15.68
CA VAL A 26 27.58 8.03 -16.82
C VAL A 26 26.68 9.21 -16.41
N THR A 27 27.01 10.34 -17.01
CA THR A 27 26.63 11.75 -16.83
C THR A 27 25.15 12.10 -16.98
N THR A 28 24.77 13.14 -16.23
CA THR A 28 23.57 13.97 -16.33
C THR A 28 23.33 14.55 -17.72
N ASP A 29 22.09 14.50 -18.18
CA ASP A 29 21.49 15.56 -19.01
C ASP A 29 20.06 15.86 -18.56
N LYS A 30 19.70 17.13 -18.75
CA LYS A 30 18.56 17.87 -18.20
C LYS A 30 17.29 17.69 -19.04
N ASP A 31 16.17 18.10 -18.43
CA ASP A 31 14.81 18.30 -18.98
C ASP A 31 14.03 16.96 -19.10
N ASP A 32 12.90 16.74 -18.45
CA ASP A 32 11.70 17.57 -18.39
C ASP A 32 10.93 17.49 -17.05
N LYS A 33 10.41 18.66 -16.65
CA LYS A 33 9.48 18.83 -15.54
C LYS A 33 8.04 18.78 -16.08
N GLU A 34 7.30 17.74 -15.77
CA GLU A 34 5.84 17.83 -15.58
C GLU A 34 5.44 16.96 -14.38
N ALA A 35 5.35 17.61 -13.21
CA ALA A 35 4.85 17.02 -11.98
C ALA A 35 3.76 17.94 -11.41
N VAL A 36 2.49 17.63 -11.70
CA VAL A 36 1.30 18.27 -11.10
C VAL A 36 0.09 17.36 -11.36
N LYS A 37 -0.88 17.02 -10.50
CA LYS A 37 -1.43 17.59 -9.25
C LYS A 37 -2.14 16.49 -8.43
N ILE A 38 -1.76 16.27 -7.17
CA ILE A 38 -2.67 15.70 -6.15
C ILE A 38 -2.71 16.58 -4.88
N SER A 39 -1.71 17.44 -4.62
CA SER A 39 -1.65 18.26 -3.40
C SER A 39 -2.56 19.50 -3.38
N GLU A 40 -3.10 19.98 -4.51
CA GLU A 40 -3.82 21.27 -4.54
C GLU A 40 -5.23 21.27 -3.92
N LYS A 41 -5.79 20.11 -3.53
CA LYS A 41 -7.16 20.04 -3.00
C LYS A 41 -7.30 20.13 -1.47
N GLN A 42 -6.22 20.09 -0.69
CA GLN A 42 -6.29 20.24 0.77
C GLN A 42 -5.90 21.65 1.29
N ASP A 43 -5.26 22.48 0.47
CA ASP A 43 -4.85 23.84 0.88
C ASP A 43 -5.96 24.90 0.83
N LYS A 44 -7.17 24.57 0.37
CA LYS A 44 -8.27 25.53 0.24
C LYS A 44 -9.24 25.59 1.42
N GLU A 45 -9.15 24.70 2.41
CA GLU A 45 -10.10 24.68 3.54
C GLU A 45 -9.59 25.40 4.81
N ASN A 46 -8.33 25.84 4.85
CA ASN A 46 -7.74 26.48 6.04
C ASN A 46 -7.50 28.00 5.89
N LYS A 47 -8.08 28.66 4.88
CA LYS A 47 -7.87 30.10 4.63
C LYS A 47 -9.12 30.96 4.76
N ASP A 48 -10.06 30.57 5.61
CA ASP A 48 -11.24 31.39 5.88
C ASP A 48 -11.77 31.23 7.31
N LYS A 49 -11.02 31.74 8.30
CA LYS A 49 -11.59 32.23 9.57
C LYS A 49 -10.84 33.47 10.02
N GLY A 50 -11.58 34.57 10.07
CA GLY A 50 -11.09 35.92 10.31
C GLY A 50 -10.47 36.15 11.69
N GLU A 51 -9.71 37.24 11.73
CA GLU A 51 -9.20 37.87 12.95
C GLU A 51 -10.30 38.06 14.00
N PRO A 52 -10.00 37.86 15.29
CA PRO A 52 -10.70 38.55 16.35
C PRO A 52 -9.87 39.75 16.86
N GLU A 53 -10.58 40.86 16.95
CA GLU A 53 -10.16 42.13 17.54
C GLU A 53 -9.66 42.00 18.98
N LYS A 54 -8.81 42.96 19.34
CA LYS A 54 -8.30 43.24 20.69
C LYS A 54 -9.43 43.38 21.71
N THR A 55 -9.27 42.76 22.87
CA THR A 55 -9.74 43.32 24.14
C THR A 55 -8.83 42.88 25.29
N ASN A 56 -8.30 43.87 26.01
CA ASN A 56 -7.56 43.70 27.26
C ASN A 56 -8.52 43.26 28.36
N ASN A 57 -8.11 42.30 29.19
CA ASN A 57 -8.28 42.40 30.64
C ASN A 57 -7.37 41.41 31.38
N ASP A 58 -6.54 41.98 32.25
CA ASP A 58 -5.75 41.31 33.28
C ASP A 58 -6.65 40.50 34.23
N ASN A 59 -6.25 39.27 34.55
CA ASN A 59 -6.33 38.72 35.90
C ASN A 59 -5.43 37.47 36.02
N ASN A 60 -4.44 37.58 36.91
CA ASN A 60 -3.47 36.56 37.27
C ASN A 60 -4.10 35.47 38.15
N GLU A 61 -4.11 34.23 37.67
CA GLU A 61 -3.93 33.02 38.50
C GLU A 61 -3.12 31.98 37.71
N PRO A 62 -2.19 31.23 38.34
CA PRO A 62 -1.34 30.29 37.62
C PRO A 62 -2.15 29.03 37.30
N VAL A 63 -2.66 28.95 36.07
CA VAL A 63 -3.20 27.71 35.51
C VAL A 63 -2.06 26.70 35.51
N LYS A 64 -2.17 25.66 36.36
CA LYS A 64 -1.31 24.48 36.34
C LYS A 64 -1.12 24.07 34.88
N LYS A 65 0.14 24.04 34.42
CA LYS A 65 0.53 23.32 33.21
C LYS A 65 -0.06 21.92 33.32
N VAL A 66 -1.16 21.69 32.61
CA VAL A 66 -1.51 20.35 32.18
C VAL A 66 -0.44 20.06 31.15
N GLU A 67 0.62 19.39 31.60
CA GLU A 67 1.51 18.69 30.69
C GLU A 67 0.61 17.87 29.77
N PRO A 68 0.76 18.00 28.44
CA PRO A 68 0.01 17.15 27.53
C PRO A 68 0.36 15.72 27.94
N LYS A 69 -0.69 14.96 28.31
CA LYS A 69 -0.57 13.53 28.56
C LYS A 69 0.12 12.94 27.35
N THR A 70 1.39 12.61 27.52
CA THR A 70 2.20 11.90 26.55
C THR A 70 1.44 10.66 26.12
N SER A 71 1.07 10.59 24.83
CA SER A 71 0.52 9.38 24.25
C SER A 71 1.55 8.27 24.44
N LYS A 72 1.18 7.23 25.18
CA LYS A 72 2.00 6.02 25.28
C LYS A 72 2.14 5.42 23.88
N GLY A 73 3.35 5.43 23.31
CA GLY A 73 3.79 4.60 22.18
C GLY A 73 3.12 4.91 20.83
N GLY A 74 3.63 5.91 20.10
CA GLY A 74 3.29 6.07 18.69
C GLY A 74 3.92 4.98 17.80
N ILE A 75 3.39 4.80 16.59
CA ILE A 75 3.92 3.85 15.58
C ILE A 75 5.37 4.21 15.21
N TYR A 76 5.67 5.50 15.10
CA TYR A 76 6.96 6.03 14.65
C TYR A 76 7.95 6.18 15.79
N LYS A 77 9.11 5.54 15.64
CA LYS A 77 10.13 5.43 16.68
C LYS A 77 11.37 6.26 16.35
N GLU A 78 11.80 6.22 15.09
CA GLU A 78 13.06 6.82 14.64
C GLU A 78 12.82 7.73 13.42
N PRO A 79 13.32 8.98 13.42
CA PRO A 79 13.25 9.85 12.24
C PRO A 79 13.91 9.19 11.01
N GLY A 80 13.22 9.22 9.88
CA GLY A 80 13.69 8.59 8.65
C GLY A 80 13.27 7.12 8.46
N MET A 81 12.68 6.48 9.48
CA MET A 81 12.22 5.08 9.43
C MET A 81 10.69 4.97 9.37
N GLU A 82 9.99 6.07 9.08
CA GLU A 82 8.54 6.12 9.27
C GLU A 82 7.75 5.18 8.34
N LEU A 83 8.25 4.89 7.13
CA LEU A 83 7.58 3.95 6.21
C LEU A 83 7.77 2.50 6.70
N SER A 84 8.93 2.19 7.26
CA SER A 84 9.25 0.91 7.88
C SER A 84 8.43 0.69 9.15
N ASP A 85 8.36 1.70 10.03
CA ASP A 85 7.54 1.67 11.24
C ASP A 85 6.05 1.49 10.92
N PHE A 86 5.54 2.17 9.89
CA PHE A 86 4.17 1.99 9.41
C PHE A 86 3.93 0.57 8.89
N TYR A 87 4.84 0.05 8.05
CA TYR A 87 4.76 -1.32 7.55
C TYR A 87 4.79 -2.34 8.69
N ASP A 88 5.66 -2.18 9.67
CA ASP A 88 5.77 -3.07 10.83
C ASP A 88 4.49 -3.08 11.66
N ALA A 89 3.85 -1.92 11.86
CA ALA A 89 2.55 -1.85 12.53
C ALA A 89 1.45 -2.56 11.72
N TYR A 90 1.37 -2.29 10.42
CA TYR A 90 0.38 -2.90 9.53
C TYR A 90 0.55 -4.42 9.40
N ASN A 91 1.76 -4.87 9.08
CA ASN A 91 2.09 -6.28 8.92
C ASN A 91 2.06 -7.02 10.26
N GLY A 92 2.52 -6.39 11.34
CA GLY A 92 2.45 -6.95 12.69
C GLY A 92 1.01 -7.27 13.11
N ALA A 93 0.08 -6.34 12.88
CA ALA A 93 -1.33 -6.55 13.17
C ALA A 93 -1.95 -7.70 12.35
N LEU A 94 -1.60 -7.82 11.07
CA LEU A 94 -2.10 -8.90 10.20
C LEU A 94 -1.45 -10.26 10.50
N SER A 95 -0.18 -10.27 10.91
CA SER A 95 0.64 -11.50 11.04
C SER A 95 0.05 -12.54 12.00
N ARG A 96 -0.66 -12.10 13.04
CA ARG A 96 -1.31 -13.00 14.01
C ARG A 96 -2.40 -13.88 13.39
N PHE A 97 -3.00 -13.43 12.28
CA PHE A 97 -4.07 -14.15 11.60
C PHE A 97 -3.55 -15.11 10.53
N GLU A 98 -2.25 -15.07 10.20
CA GLU A 98 -1.68 -15.94 9.16
C GLU A 98 -1.85 -17.42 9.48
N GLN A 99 -1.61 -17.82 10.72
CA GLN A 99 -1.71 -19.22 11.11
C GLN A 99 -3.15 -19.76 11.00
N PRO A 100 -4.18 -19.09 11.56
CA PRO A 100 -5.57 -19.49 11.34
C PRO A 100 -5.95 -19.59 9.85
N VAL A 101 -5.54 -18.62 9.04
CA VAL A 101 -5.83 -18.61 7.59
C VAL A 101 -5.15 -19.78 6.88
N ASN A 102 -3.89 -20.06 7.20
CA ASN A 102 -3.14 -21.16 6.60
C ASN A 102 -3.61 -22.55 7.06
N ARG A 103 -4.30 -22.64 8.20
CA ARG A 103 -4.95 -23.87 8.69
C ARG A 103 -6.36 -24.07 8.11
N PHE A 104 -6.88 -23.10 7.36
CA PHE A 104 -8.19 -23.25 6.74
C PHE A 104 -8.14 -24.34 5.67
N GLU A 105 -8.97 -25.34 5.85
CA GLU A 105 -9.17 -26.42 4.89
C GLU A 105 -10.58 -26.35 4.32
N THR A 106 -10.69 -26.60 3.01
CA THR A 106 -11.97 -26.65 2.31
C THR A 106 -11.89 -27.62 1.15
N SER A 107 -13.00 -28.28 0.86
CA SER A 107 -13.18 -29.04 -0.39
C SER A 107 -13.70 -28.15 -1.53
N ASP A 108 -14.02 -26.89 -1.25
CA ASP A 108 -14.58 -25.94 -2.20
C ASP A 108 -13.46 -25.23 -2.98
N PHE A 109 -13.39 -25.52 -4.27
CA PHE A 109 -12.38 -24.96 -5.18
C PHE A 109 -12.48 -23.45 -5.39
N GLU A 110 -13.53 -22.77 -4.94
CA GLU A 110 -13.59 -21.30 -4.97
C GLU A 110 -13.13 -20.66 -3.65
N LEU A 111 -12.80 -21.46 -2.64
CA LEU A 111 -12.33 -21.02 -1.32
C LEU A 111 -10.93 -21.54 -0.97
N PHE A 112 -10.32 -22.40 -1.79
CA PHE A 112 -9.01 -23.00 -1.49
C PHE A 112 -7.87 -21.98 -1.38
N ASP A 113 -8.00 -20.82 -2.04
CA ASP A 113 -6.97 -19.79 -2.14
C ASP A 113 -7.24 -18.59 -1.21
N ILE A 114 -8.03 -18.73 -0.13
CA ILE A 114 -8.30 -17.59 0.78
C ILE A 114 -7.03 -17.01 1.42
N GLY A 115 -5.95 -17.79 1.55
CA GLY A 115 -4.64 -17.29 1.97
C GLY A 115 -4.07 -16.21 1.05
N PHE A 116 -4.41 -16.26 -0.25
CA PHE A 116 -4.02 -15.21 -1.19
C PHE A 116 -4.76 -13.88 -0.94
N ASP A 117 -5.94 -13.88 -0.33
CA ASP A 117 -6.65 -12.62 -0.07
C ASP A 117 -5.94 -11.79 1.00
N MET A 118 -5.39 -12.46 2.01
CA MET A 118 -4.54 -11.82 3.02
C MET A 118 -3.19 -11.38 2.43
N LEU A 119 -2.57 -12.20 1.58
CA LEU A 119 -1.33 -11.83 0.88
C LEU A 119 -1.53 -10.62 -0.05
N ALA A 120 -2.65 -10.57 -0.78
CA ALA A 120 -2.97 -9.45 -1.66
C ALA A 120 -3.09 -8.12 -0.90
N ALA A 121 -3.53 -8.17 0.36
CA ALA A 121 -3.61 -6.98 1.21
C ALA A 121 -2.23 -6.45 1.64
N THR A 122 -1.17 -7.25 1.62
CA THR A 122 0.16 -6.85 2.13
C THR A 122 1.22 -6.64 1.04
N ILE A 123 1.09 -7.34 -0.09
CA ILE A 123 2.17 -7.48 -1.08
C ILE A 123 2.63 -6.16 -1.73
N ASN A 124 1.74 -5.19 -1.89
CA ASN A 124 2.13 -3.88 -2.44
C ASN A 124 2.77 -2.98 -1.37
N VAL A 125 2.34 -3.11 -0.11
CA VAL A 125 2.77 -2.27 1.00
C VAL A 125 4.20 -2.62 1.43
N VAL A 126 4.61 -3.90 1.39
CA VAL A 126 5.97 -4.32 1.82
C VAL A 126 7.10 -3.57 1.12
N ASN A 127 6.88 -3.09 -0.10
CA ASN A 127 7.94 -2.43 -0.87
C ASN A 127 8.21 -0.98 -0.43
N ILE A 128 7.33 -0.36 0.37
CA ILE A 128 7.52 1.05 0.77
C ILE A 128 8.74 1.23 1.69
N VAL A 129 9.14 0.18 2.42
CA VAL A 129 10.28 0.22 3.35
C VAL A 129 11.59 0.54 2.64
N GLN A 130 11.68 0.25 1.34
CA GLN A 130 12.87 0.53 0.53
C GLN A 130 13.19 2.03 0.46
N PHE A 131 12.17 2.89 0.53
CA PHE A 131 12.37 4.34 0.45
C PHE A 131 13.09 4.91 1.68
N ASP A 132 12.94 4.32 2.87
CA ASP A 132 13.67 4.75 4.07
C ASP A 132 15.19 4.53 3.92
N TYR A 133 15.61 3.56 3.10
CA TYR A 133 17.03 3.31 2.83
C TYR A 133 17.66 4.25 1.80
N LEU A 134 16.89 5.14 1.15
CA LEU A 134 17.47 6.13 0.23
C LEU A 134 18.47 7.05 0.94
N GLN A 135 18.23 7.35 2.22
CA GLN A 135 19.23 7.77 3.20
C GLN A 135 18.61 7.74 4.61
N PRO A 136 19.20 7.05 5.59
CA PRO A 136 18.74 7.11 6.98
C PRO A 136 18.89 8.55 7.53
N GLY A 137 17.79 9.18 7.93
CA GLY A 137 17.79 10.53 8.52
C GLY A 137 16.57 11.39 8.17
N ASP A 138 16.59 12.65 8.61
CA ASP A 138 15.45 13.57 8.54
C ASP A 138 15.59 14.67 7.47
N ASN A 139 16.22 14.34 6.35
CA ASN A 139 16.39 15.29 5.26
C ASN A 139 15.04 15.53 4.55
N ALA A 140 14.82 16.78 4.12
CA ALA A 140 13.57 17.17 3.49
C ALA A 140 13.35 16.49 2.13
N LYS A 141 14.41 16.12 1.42
CA LYS A 141 14.34 15.47 0.10
C LYS A 141 15.58 14.64 -0.16
N GLU A 142 15.36 13.42 -0.63
CA GLU A 142 16.38 12.47 -1.01
C GLU A 142 16.09 11.84 -2.36
N THR A 143 17.16 11.56 -3.11
CA THR A 143 17.11 10.90 -4.42
C THR A 143 18.14 9.79 -4.47
N GLY A 144 17.79 8.64 -5.02
CA GLY A 144 18.69 7.49 -5.09
C GLY A 144 18.13 6.37 -5.95
N LYS A 145 18.51 5.14 -5.62
CA LYS A 145 18.09 3.93 -6.34
C LYS A 145 17.47 2.91 -5.40
N ASN A 146 16.30 2.38 -5.77
CA ASN A 146 15.72 1.17 -5.18
C ASN A 146 15.92 0.02 -6.16
N GLY A 147 17.00 -0.74 -6.00
CA GLY A 147 17.43 -1.70 -7.00
C GLY A 147 17.70 -1.03 -8.36
N LYS A 148 16.92 -1.37 -9.39
CA LYS A 148 17.01 -0.76 -10.73
C LYS A 148 16.14 0.51 -10.89
N PHE A 149 15.31 0.86 -9.90
CA PHE A 149 14.42 2.03 -9.98
C PHE A 149 15.13 3.32 -9.55
N ASP A 150 14.91 4.41 -10.29
CA ASP A 150 15.18 5.77 -9.80
C ASP A 150 14.14 6.15 -8.77
N ALA A 151 14.57 6.52 -7.57
CA ALA A 151 13.69 6.70 -6.43
C ALA A 151 13.91 8.06 -5.74
N VAL A 152 12.83 8.61 -5.19
CA VAL A 152 12.79 9.89 -4.49
C VAL A 152 11.94 9.74 -3.24
N ARG A 153 12.37 10.33 -2.13
CA ARG A 153 11.63 10.48 -0.87
C ARG A 153 11.68 11.93 -0.42
N GLU A 154 10.55 12.50 -0.05
CA GLU A 154 10.42 13.90 0.37
C GLU A 154 9.60 13.97 1.64
N LYS A 155 10.10 14.70 2.65
CA LYS A 155 9.40 14.93 3.91
C LYS A 155 9.00 16.40 4.03
N ASN A 156 7.71 16.64 4.26
CA ASN A 156 7.13 17.95 4.51
C ASN A 156 6.17 17.88 5.70
N GLY A 157 6.64 18.28 6.88
CA GLY A 157 5.89 18.13 8.13
C GLY A 157 5.57 16.65 8.40
N ASN A 158 4.27 16.35 8.53
CA ASN A 158 3.77 15.00 8.78
C ASN A 158 3.62 14.15 7.50
N ILE A 159 3.90 14.71 6.33
CA ILE A 159 3.77 14.01 5.05
C ILE A 159 5.13 13.54 4.55
N ILE A 160 5.23 12.25 4.26
CA ILE A 160 6.36 11.64 3.57
C ILE A 160 5.86 11.18 2.21
N ALA A 161 6.22 11.92 1.16
CA ALA A 161 5.94 11.55 -0.22
C ALA A 161 7.09 10.72 -0.78
N PHE A 162 6.77 9.71 -1.58
CA PHE A 162 7.77 8.85 -2.19
C PHE A 162 7.35 8.46 -3.60
N ARG A 163 8.34 8.22 -4.46
CA ARG A 163 8.12 7.76 -5.83
C ARG A 163 9.33 7.04 -6.37
N GLU A 164 9.10 6.12 -7.28
CA GLU A 164 10.15 5.51 -8.07
C GLU A 164 9.68 5.14 -9.48
N SER A 165 10.62 5.07 -10.41
CA SER A 165 10.37 4.73 -11.81
C SER A 165 11.51 3.93 -12.42
N MET A 166 11.18 3.04 -13.37
CA MET A 166 12.15 2.31 -14.17
C MET A 166 11.57 2.04 -15.56
N THR A 167 12.38 2.19 -16.59
CA THR A 167 12.14 1.59 -17.90
C THR A 167 12.85 0.25 -17.99
N ARG A 168 12.13 -0.82 -18.34
CA ARG A 168 12.74 -2.15 -18.48
C ARG A 168 13.72 -2.18 -19.65
N GLU A 169 14.98 -2.47 -19.36
CA GLU A 169 16.03 -2.61 -20.38
C GLU A 169 16.01 -3.96 -21.10
N GLU A 170 15.41 -4.97 -20.46
CA GLU A 170 15.28 -6.35 -20.89
C GLU A 170 13.89 -6.90 -20.50
N ASP A 171 13.49 -7.99 -21.14
CA ASP A 171 12.28 -8.71 -20.74
C ASP A 171 12.43 -9.23 -19.31
N GLY A 172 11.35 -9.16 -18.54
CA GLY A 172 11.31 -9.65 -17.16
C GLY A 172 11.06 -11.15 -17.08
N PHE A 173 10.95 -11.66 -15.85
CA PHE A 173 10.67 -13.08 -15.62
C PHE A 173 9.27 -13.52 -16.07
N GLY A 174 8.27 -12.64 -15.94
CA GLY A 174 6.92 -12.93 -16.42
C GLY A 174 6.83 -12.72 -17.93
N ASP A 175 6.16 -13.62 -18.64
CA ASP A 175 6.00 -13.63 -20.11
C ASP A 175 5.43 -12.31 -20.68
N ASP A 176 4.75 -11.52 -19.84
CA ASP A 176 4.11 -10.25 -20.19
C ASP A 176 4.88 -9.01 -19.68
N ASN A 177 6.06 -9.18 -19.08
CA ASN A 177 6.97 -8.11 -18.68
C ASN A 177 7.96 -7.85 -19.80
N LEU A 178 7.68 -6.86 -20.64
CA LEU A 178 8.46 -6.64 -21.85
C LEU A 178 9.48 -5.52 -21.66
N LYS A 179 10.59 -5.64 -22.36
CA LYS A 179 11.53 -4.55 -22.59
C LYS A 179 10.77 -3.30 -23.09
N GLY A 180 11.11 -2.15 -22.53
CA GLY A 180 10.47 -0.87 -22.82
C GLY A 180 9.22 -0.57 -21.99
N ASP A 181 8.72 -1.51 -21.19
CA ASP A 181 7.69 -1.19 -20.19
C ASP A 181 8.24 -0.19 -19.18
N VAL A 182 7.45 0.83 -18.85
CA VAL A 182 7.75 1.80 -17.79
C VAL A 182 6.94 1.42 -16.55
N VAL A 183 7.63 1.16 -15.44
CA VAL A 183 7.01 0.80 -14.16
C VAL A 183 7.20 1.95 -13.20
N GLU A 184 6.11 2.45 -12.63
CA GLU A 184 6.10 3.58 -11.71
C GLU A 184 5.36 3.19 -10.44
N ARG A 185 5.88 3.63 -9.29
CA ARG A 185 5.20 3.56 -7.99
C ARG A 185 5.33 4.91 -7.31
N TYR A 186 4.26 5.41 -6.72
CA TYR A 186 4.26 6.67 -6.01
C TYR A 186 3.22 6.67 -4.90
N GLY A 187 3.45 7.46 -3.88
CA GLY A 187 2.55 7.50 -2.74
C GLY A 187 2.95 8.51 -1.70
N PHE A 188 2.20 8.52 -0.61
CA PHE A 188 2.54 9.28 0.58
C PHE A 188 2.10 8.54 1.84
N LEU A 189 2.82 8.81 2.92
CA LEU A 189 2.44 8.48 4.29
C LEU A 189 2.16 9.79 5.03
N ASN A 190 1.00 9.92 5.64
CA ASN A 190 0.70 10.94 6.65
C ASN A 190 0.89 10.33 8.05
N THR A 191 1.91 10.78 8.76
CA THR A 191 2.26 10.28 10.10
C THR A 191 1.35 10.82 11.20
N GLU A 192 0.60 11.90 10.96
CA GLU A 192 -0.38 12.42 11.92
C GLU A 192 -1.65 11.58 11.94
N THR A 193 -2.09 11.13 10.76
CA THR A 193 -3.33 10.36 10.59
C THR A 193 -3.08 8.87 10.34
N ASN A 194 -1.82 8.42 10.40
CA ASN A 194 -1.39 7.06 10.05
C ASN A 194 -2.04 6.55 8.77
N THR A 195 -1.92 7.34 7.70
CA THR A 195 -2.56 7.08 6.43
C THR A 195 -1.53 6.89 5.33
N LEU A 196 -1.53 5.73 4.71
CA LEU A 196 -0.74 5.42 3.52
C LEU A 196 -1.65 5.42 2.29
N VAL A 197 -1.22 6.14 1.25
CA VAL A 197 -1.75 5.99 -0.10
C VAL A 197 -0.61 5.62 -1.03
N LEU A 198 -0.78 4.53 -1.79
CA LEU A 198 0.22 4.01 -2.71
C LEU A 198 -0.46 3.64 -4.03
N GLU A 199 0.02 4.19 -5.13
CA GLU A 199 -0.39 3.84 -6.49
C GLU A 199 0.81 3.35 -7.30
N GLY A 200 0.58 2.35 -8.14
CA GLY A 200 1.56 1.89 -9.11
C GLY A 200 0.95 1.66 -10.48
N THR A 201 1.74 1.90 -11.52
CA THR A 201 1.34 1.69 -12.91
C THR A 201 2.42 0.97 -13.69
N THR A 202 2.00 0.20 -14.69
CA THR A 202 2.88 -0.23 -15.78
C THR A 202 2.36 0.35 -17.09
N LYS A 203 3.23 1.03 -17.83
CA LYS A 203 2.92 1.62 -19.13
C LYS A 203 3.67 0.88 -20.24
N ARG A 204 3.01 0.70 -21.37
CA ARG A 204 3.59 0.17 -22.62
C ARG A 204 3.21 1.10 -23.75
N ASN A 205 4.21 1.59 -24.50
CA ASN A 205 3.99 2.55 -25.59
C ASN A 205 3.18 3.78 -25.14
N GLY A 206 3.43 4.28 -23.92
CA GLY A 206 2.73 5.43 -23.33
C GLY A 206 1.33 5.14 -22.76
N GLN A 207 0.79 3.93 -22.90
CA GLN A 207 -0.52 3.55 -22.37
C GLN A 207 -0.39 2.73 -21.09
N ILE A 208 -1.22 3.03 -20.08
CA ILE A 208 -1.32 2.22 -18.86
C ILE A 208 -1.93 0.86 -19.22
N ILE A 209 -1.23 -0.22 -18.90
CA ILE A 209 -1.67 -1.60 -19.11
C ILE A 209 -1.93 -2.36 -17.82
N SER A 210 -1.52 -1.79 -16.69
CA SER A 210 -1.83 -2.28 -15.34
C SER A 210 -1.72 -1.13 -14.34
N ARG A 211 -2.59 -1.15 -13.34
CA ARG A 211 -2.63 -0.15 -12.27
C ARG A 211 -3.11 -0.79 -10.98
N PHE A 212 -2.47 -0.45 -9.87
CA PHE A 212 -2.96 -0.78 -8.54
C PHE A 212 -3.01 0.46 -7.65
N VAL A 213 -3.91 0.48 -6.68
CA VAL A 213 -4.03 1.53 -5.67
C VAL A 213 -4.28 0.88 -4.30
N ASN A 214 -3.55 1.31 -3.27
CA ASN A 214 -3.76 0.90 -1.89
C ASN A 214 -4.00 2.15 -1.05
N GLU A 215 -5.06 2.13 -0.25
CA GLU A 215 -5.24 3.06 0.86
C GLU A 215 -5.27 2.24 2.15
N VAL A 216 -4.44 2.61 3.13
CA VAL A 216 -4.36 1.97 4.44
C VAL A 216 -4.41 3.04 5.52
N VAL A 217 -5.30 2.88 6.49
CA VAL A 217 -5.46 3.77 7.64
C VAL A 217 -5.34 2.95 8.91
N ILE A 218 -4.44 3.34 9.82
CA ILE A 218 -4.33 2.76 11.17
C ILE A 218 -4.95 3.74 12.16
N LEU A 219 -6.14 3.42 12.65
CA LEU A 219 -6.89 4.23 13.60
C LEU A 219 -6.17 4.30 14.97
N PRO A 220 -6.48 5.30 15.82
CA PRO A 220 -5.81 5.48 17.11
C PRO A 220 -5.94 4.31 18.08
N ASP A 221 -6.97 3.47 17.91
CA ASP A 221 -7.19 2.24 18.69
C ASP A 221 -6.44 1.02 18.12
N GLY A 222 -5.66 1.20 17.05
CA GLY A 222 -4.96 0.14 16.34
C GLY A 222 -5.79 -0.56 15.26
N THR A 223 -7.07 -0.20 15.09
CA THR A 223 -7.92 -0.75 14.04
C THR A 223 -7.39 -0.32 12.67
N ILE A 224 -7.26 -1.27 11.76
CA ILE A 224 -6.83 -1.08 10.37
C ILE A 224 -8.03 -1.10 9.45
N LEU A 225 -8.11 -0.09 8.59
CA LEU A 225 -8.98 -0.04 7.43
C LEU A 225 -8.10 -0.01 6.18
N ALA A 226 -8.31 -0.92 5.24
CA ALA A 226 -7.59 -0.87 3.97
C ALA A 226 -8.49 -1.20 2.77
N GLN A 227 -8.24 -0.50 1.66
CA GLN A 227 -8.76 -0.89 0.35
C GLN A 227 -7.62 -1.02 -0.64
N ILE A 228 -7.61 -2.16 -1.32
CA ILE A 228 -6.60 -2.52 -2.30
C ILE A 228 -7.32 -2.80 -3.62
N PHE A 229 -6.97 -2.05 -4.64
CA PHE A 229 -7.47 -2.24 -6.00
C PHE A 229 -6.32 -2.63 -6.89
N ASP A 230 -6.53 -3.62 -7.75
CA ASP A 230 -5.58 -4.01 -8.76
C ASP A 230 -6.29 -4.33 -10.06
N LYS A 231 -5.88 -3.65 -11.13
CA LYS A 231 -6.09 -4.10 -12.49
C LYS A 231 -4.75 -4.63 -13.01
N PRO A 232 -4.53 -5.96 -12.97
CA PRO A 232 -3.31 -6.54 -13.51
C PRO A 232 -3.31 -6.41 -15.04
N LYS A 233 -2.16 -6.71 -15.65
CA LYS A 233 -2.05 -6.86 -17.10
C LYS A 233 -3.07 -7.89 -17.57
N LYS A 234 -3.57 -7.72 -18.80
CA LYS A 234 -4.49 -8.69 -19.39
C LYS A 234 -3.81 -10.07 -19.41
N PRO A 235 -4.44 -11.11 -18.84
CA PRO A 235 -3.87 -12.45 -18.86
C PRO A 235 -3.61 -12.96 -20.29
N THR A 236 -2.52 -13.69 -20.47
CA THR A 236 -2.21 -14.37 -21.74
C THR A 236 -3.03 -15.66 -21.91
N ASP A 237 -3.38 -16.31 -20.81
CA ASP A 237 -4.25 -17.48 -20.79
C ASP A 237 -5.72 -17.07 -20.80
N GLU A 238 -6.42 -17.36 -21.90
CA GLU A 238 -7.84 -17.01 -22.10
C GLU A 238 -8.80 -17.68 -21.09
N ARG A 239 -8.34 -18.71 -20.37
CA ARG A 239 -9.13 -19.33 -19.28
C ARG A 239 -9.19 -18.44 -18.04
N ILE A 240 -8.29 -17.47 -17.91
CA ILE A 240 -8.25 -16.53 -16.81
C ILE A 240 -9.05 -15.29 -17.22
N SER A 241 -10.10 -14.99 -16.46
CA SER A 241 -10.91 -13.80 -16.69
C SER A 241 -10.08 -12.53 -16.57
N ASP A 242 -10.15 -11.67 -17.58
CA ASP A 242 -9.68 -10.30 -17.48
C ASP A 242 -10.64 -9.50 -16.60
N LYS A 243 -10.18 -9.01 -15.46
CA LYS A 243 -10.98 -8.26 -14.48
C LYS A 243 -10.08 -7.42 -13.58
N GLY A 244 -10.68 -6.44 -12.91
CA GLY A 244 -10.11 -5.82 -11.73
C GLY A 244 -10.42 -6.61 -10.46
N ASN A 245 -9.51 -6.56 -9.49
CA ASN A 245 -9.67 -7.15 -8.16
C ASN A 245 -9.70 -6.04 -7.11
N ALA A 246 -10.59 -6.17 -6.14
CA ALA A 246 -10.66 -5.29 -4.98
C ALA A 246 -10.64 -6.12 -3.69
N TYR A 247 -9.91 -5.64 -2.69
CA TYR A 247 -9.84 -6.23 -1.36
C TYR A 247 -10.12 -5.15 -0.33
N PHE A 248 -11.11 -5.38 0.52
CA PHE A 248 -11.48 -4.47 1.58
C PHE A 248 -11.19 -5.15 2.91
N VAL A 249 -10.38 -4.50 3.74
CA VAL A 249 -9.83 -5.08 4.97
C VAL A 249 -10.29 -4.26 6.16
N TYR A 250 -10.78 -4.97 7.16
CA TYR A 250 -11.03 -4.48 8.50
C TYR A 250 -10.30 -5.39 9.47
N CYS A 251 -9.36 -4.85 10.23
CA CYS A 251 -8.55 -5.63 11.16
C CYS A 251 -8.47 -4.91 12.49
N THR A 252 -8.81 -5.62 13.55
CA THR A 252 -8.66 -5.18 14.95
C THR A 252 -7.64 -6.09 15.63
N GLU A 253 -7.42 -5.91 16.93
CA GLU A 253 -6.59 -6.82 17.70
C GLU A 253 -7.10 -8.27 17.60
N ASP A 254 -8.40 -8.51 17.70
CA ASP A 254 -8.97 -9.86 17.85
C ASP A 254 -9.68 -10.41 16.60
N LYS A 255 -9.85 -9.57 15.57
CA LYS A 255 -10.66 -9.90 14.39
C LYS A 255 -10.05 -9.38 13.10
N LEU A 256 -10.01 -10.24 12.09
CA LEU A 256 -9.73 -9.89 10.70
C LEU A 256 -10.95 -10.19 9.83
N GLU A 257 -11.34 -9.24 9.00
CA GLU A 257 -12.33 -9.43 7.94
C GLU A 257 -11.77 -8.91 6.61
N ILE A 258 -11.88 -9.73 5.57
CA ILE A 258 -11.50 -9.34 4.20
C ILE A 258 -12.65 -9.66 3.25
N ILE A 259 -13.16 -8.65 2.55
CA ILE A 259 -14.05 -8.87 1.40
C ILE A 259 -13.21 -8.82 0.12
N LYS A 260 -13.19 -9.93 -0.61
CA LYS A 260 -12.71 -9.97 -1.99
C LYS A 260 -13.86 -9.62 -2.92
N ALA A 261 -13.62 -8.70 -3.84
CA ALA A 261 -14.54 -8.32 -4.89
C ALA A 261 -13.83 -8.18 -6.24
N SER A 262 -14.62 -7.99 -7.29
CA SER A 262 -14.15 -7.75 -8.64
C SER A 262 -14.88 -6.59 -9.29
N PHE A 263 -14.24 -5.98 -10.28
CA PHE A 263 -14.81 -4.95 -11.13
C PHE A 263 -14.41 -5.18 -12.59
N GLU A 264 -15.04 -4.43 -13.50
CA GLU A 264 -14.76 -4.47 -14.93
C GLU A 264 -13.27 -4.27 -15.23
N PRO A 265 -12.74 -4.81 -16.34
CA PRO A 265 -11.32 -4.73 -16.69
C PRO A 265 -10.87 -3.32 -17.16
N ASP A 266 -11.06 -2.31 -16.32
CA ASP A 266 -10.70 -0.91 -16.59
C ASP A 266 -9.46 -0.51 -15.78
N VAL A 267 -8.37 -0.14 -16.46
CA VAL A 267 -7.16 0.40 -15.80
C VAL A 267 -7.34 1.83 -15.28
N ASN A 268 -8.38 2.54 -15.73
CA ASN A 268 -8.72 3.90 -15.29
C ASN A 268 -9.83 3.90 -14.24
N PHE A 269 -9.99 2.77 -13.53
CA PHE A 269 -11.02 2.60 -12.51
C PHE A 269 -11.02 3.77 -11.50
N LYS A 270 -12.23 4.13 -11.09
CA LYS A 270 -12.49 5.10 -10.02
C LYS A 270 -12.93 4.35 -8.78
N PHE A 271 -12.60 4.90 -7.63
CA PHE A 271 -12.97 4.36 -6.33
C PHE A 271 -13.23 5.53 -5.38
N GLU A 272 -13.98 5.27 -4.32
CA GLU A 272 -14.15 6.24 -3.25
C GLU A 272 -13.03 6.10 -2.23
N THR A 273 -12.35 7.20 -1.91
CA THR A 273 -11.32 7.19 -0.86
C THR A 273 -11.93 6.90 0.51
N ILE A 274 -11.18 6.15 1.34
CA ILE A 274 -11.49 5.96 2.76
C ILE A 274 -10.77 7.00 3.64
N VAL A 275 -9.81 7.74 3.09
CA VAL A 275 -9.00 8.70 3.82
C VAL A 275 -9.89 9.82 4.37
N GLY A 276 -9.77 10.09 5.68
CA GLY A 276 -10.52 11.15 6.36
C GLY A 276 -12.00 10.88 6.60
N LYS A 277 -12.52 9.69 6.25
CA LYS A 277 -13.91 9.30 6.53
C LYS A 277 -14.01 8.60 7.90
N SER A 278 -15.01 8.96 8.71
CA SER A 278 -15.17 8.47 10.09
C SER A 278 -16.07 7.24 10.27
N ASN A 279 -16.86 6.87 9.24
CA ASN A 279 -17.88 5.80 9.33
C ASN A 279 -17.70 4.76 8.20
N VAL A 280 -16.46 4.40 7.91
CA VAL A 280 -16.15 3.43 6.87
C VAL A 280 -16.33 2.02 7.43
N THR A 281 -17.21 1.23 6.81
CA THR A 281 -17.35 -0.22 7.04
C THR A 281 -17.01 -1.00 5.78
N LEU A 282 -16.72 -2.29 5.91
CA LEU A 282 -16.50 -3.17 4.76
C LEU A 282 -17.66 -3.16 3.76
N GLU A 283 -18.90 -3.05 4.25
CA GLU A 283 -20.09 -2.97 3.41
C GLU A 283 -20.09 -1.70 2.57
N THR A 284 -19.77 -0.54 3.17
CA THR A 284 -19.68 0.75 2.47
C THR A 284 -18.51 0.78 1.48
N MET A 285 -17.36 0.20 1.84
CA MET A 285 -16.18 0.14 0.96
C MET A 285 -16.44 -0.74 -0.26
N SER A 286 -17.16 -1.86 -0.06
CA SER A 286 -17.45 -2.84 -1.11
C SER A 286 -18.70 -2.53 -1.92
N GLU A 287 -19.37 -1.39 -1.68
CA GLU A 287 -20.53 -0.97 -2.44
C GLU A 287 -20.15 -0.67 -3.90
N GLY A 288 -20.98 -1.14 -4.85
CA GLY A 288 -20.72 -0.99 -6.29
C GLY A 288 -19.77 -2.03 -6.91
N TYR A 289 -19.14 -2.90 -6.10
CA TYR A 289 -18.28 -3.98 -6.59
C TYR A 289 -18.99 -5.33 -6.60
N LYS A 290 -18.60 -6.22 -7.52
CA LYS A 290 -19.07 -7.61 -7.53
C LYS A 290 -18.32 -8.41 -6.47
N LYS A 291 -18.92 -8.54 -5.29
CA LYS A 291 -18.35 -9.32 -4.16
C LYS A 291 -18.20 -10.79 -4.58
N VAL A 292 -17.12 -11.41 -4.14
CA VAL A 292 -16.75 -12.80 -4.47
C VAL A 292 -16.83 -13.67 -3.23
N ARG A 293 -16.12 -13.26 -2.17
CA ARG A 293 -16.13 -13.96 -0.89
C ARG A 293 -15.73 -13.04 0.26
N LYS A 294 -16.05 -13.47 1.48
CA LYS A 294 -15.62 -12.84 2.73
C LYS A 294 -14.82 -13.85 3.55
N LEU A 295 -13.58 -13.49 3.89
CA LEU A 295 -12.77 -14.16 4.91
C LEU A 295 -13.04 -13.48 6.26
N THR A 296 -13.16 -14.26 7.31
CA THR A 296 -13.25 -13.77 8.69
C THR A 296 -12.39 -14.65 9.59
N VAL A 297 -11.54 -14.04 10.39
CA VAL A 297 -10.76 -14.71 11.44
C VAL A 297 -11.14 -14.08 12.77
N GLU A 298 -11.62 -14.90 13.68
CA GLU A 298 -12.00 -14.49 15.03
C GLU A 298 -11.80 -15.68 15.97
N ASN A 299 -11.31 -15.45 17.19
CA ASN A 299 -11.00 -16.51 18.15
C ASN A 299 -10.06 -17.60 17.57
N ASP A 300 -9.04 -17.18 16.81
CA ASP A 300 -8.07 -18.06 16.12
C ASP A 300 -8.67 -19.05 15.11
N VAL A 301 -9.91 -18.82 14.66
CA VAL A 301 -10.59 -19.64 13.66
C VAL A 301 -10.86 -18.83 12.40
N ALA A 302 -10.34 -19.30 11.27
CA ALA A 302 -10.66 -18.75 9.96
C ALA A 302 -11.95 -19.38 9.41
N THR A 303 -12.82 -18.53 8.88
CA THR A 303 -14.05 -18.91 8.15
C THR A 303 -14.11 -18.14 6.85
N ALA A 304 -14.69 -18.75 5.83
CA ALA A 304 -14.90 -18.08 4.54
C ALA A 304 -16.30 -18.36 4.01
N MET A 305 -16.94 -17.34 3.46
CA MET A 305 -18.25 -17.43 2.84
C MET A 305 -18.23 -16.82 1.44
N LYS A 306 -18.99 -17.43 0.52
CA LYS A 306 -19.22 -16.88 -0.82
C LYS A 306 -20.35 -15.85 -0.79
N TYR A 307 -20.34 -14.94 -1.77
CA TYR A 307 -21.47 -14.05 -2.06
C TYR A 307 -22.34 -14.60 -3.18
#